data_AF-A0A516PZW1-F1
#
_entry.id   AF-A0A516PZW1-F1
#
_cell.length_a   1.000
_cell.length_b   1.000
_cell.length_c   1.000
_cell.angle_alpha   90.00
_cell.angle_beta   90.00
_cell.angle_gamma   90.00
#
_symmetry.space_group_name_H-M   'P 1'
#
loop_
_entity.id
_entity.type
_entity.pdbx_description
1 polymer ?
#
loop_
_entity_poly.entity_id
_entity_poly.type
_entity_poly.pdbx_seq_one_letter_code
_entity_poly.pdbx_strand_id
1 'polypeptide(L)'
;MSGNASGAEEEFADAEIIATESDQTRPKDPTARVRDVIVLVLLSVTAVVTAWCGFQSSKWGGAMSISFSQASSARIAAARDQGEANSARQIDVSLWTLFVQATATGDKQLASYVQARFPDRLEIAYKAWQAQGQKADSPFALAAYQPPGQAASVAADRDADRKFATALEYNTRGDHYTVLTVLFAIVLFFAAVSPRLARPLTQWLMLAFALALFLAGVIIAATLPILIS
;
A
#
# COMPACT_ATOMS: atom_id res chain seq x y z
N MET A 1 -1.82 2.15 -85.75
CA MET A 1 -2.77 2.32 -84.61
C MET A 1 -1.95 2.55 -83.36
N SER A 2 -1.50 3.77 -83.13
CA SER A 2 -0.89 4.21 -81.87
C SER A 2 -0.98 5.73 -81.87
N GLY A 3 -1.79 6.29 -80.97
CA GLY A 3 -2.08 7.72 -80.94
C GLY A 3 -3.50 7.99 -80.48
N ASN A 4 -3.80 7.64 -79.21
CA ASN A 4 -4.80 8.34 -78.40
C ASN A 4 -4.78 7.97 -76.90
N ALA A 5 -3.82 7.18 -76.41
CA ALA A 5 -3.76 6.81 -74.99
C ALA A 5 -3.07 7.88 -74.10
N SER A 6 -2.18 8.69 -74.68
CA SER A 6 -1.35 9.65 -73.93
C SER A 6 -2.13 10.84 -73.38
N GLY A 7 -3.16 11.32 -74.08
CA GLY A 7 -3.92 12.50 -73.65
C GLY A 7 -4.90 12.23 -72.51
N ALA A 8 -5.42 11.00 -72.41
CA ALA A 8 -6.30 10.62 -71.31
C ALA A 8 -5.53 10.43 -69.99
N GLU A 9 -4.35 9.81 -70.03
CA GLU A 9 -3.54 9.62 -68.82
C GLU A 9 -2.99 10.93 -68.25
N GLU A 10 -2.69 11.93 -69.09
CA GLU A 10 -2.33 13.29 -68.63
C GLU A 10 -3.52 14.02 -68.01
N GLU A 11 -4.74 13.91 -68.58
CA GLU A 11 -5.94 14.56 -68.03
C GLU A 11 -6.38 13.94 -66.69
N PHE A 12 -6.22 12.61 -66.52
CA PHE A 12 -6.47 11.94 -65.24
C PHE A 12 -5.39 12.25 -64.19
N ALA A 13 -4.12 12.32 -64.59
CA ALA A 13 -3.03 12.72 -63.69
C ALA A 13 -3.17 14.18 -63.24
N ASP A 14 -3.55 15.09 -64.15
CA ASP A 14 -3.82 16.49 -63.82
C ASP A 14 -5.07 16.62 -62.93
N ALA A 15 -6.15 15.87 -63.21
CA ALA A 15 -7.33 15.87 -62.36
C ALA A 15 -7.06 15.28 -60.95
N GLU A 16 -6.21 14.27 -60.84
CA GLU A 16 -5.82 13.64 -59.56
C GLU A 16 -4.82 14.51 -58.78
N ILE A 17 -3.89 15.20 -59.47
CA ILE A 17 -2.99 16.20 -58.86
C ILE A 17 -3.79 17.42 -58.39
N ILE A 18 -4.73 17.94 -59.19
CA ILE A 18 -5.61 19.06 -58.80
C ILE A 18 -6.54 18.65 -57.64
N ALA A 19 -7.01 17.40 -57.60
CA ALA A 19 -7.79 16.86 -56.48
C ALA A 19 -6.94 16.69 -55.21
N THR A 20 -5.65 16.36 -55.35
CA THR A 20 -4.71 16.18 -54.22
C THR A 20 -4.18 17.51 -53.67
N GLU A 21 -4.05 18.55 -54.52
CA GLU A 21 -3.64 19.90 -54.11
C GLU A 21 -4.79 20.75 -53.53
N SER A 22 -6.02 20.53 -53.99
CA SER A 22 -7.21 21.29 -53.53
C SER A 22 -7.71 20.92 -52.13
N ASP A 23 -7.22 19.82 -51.54
CA ASP A 23 -7.53 19.44 -50.15
C ASP A 23 -6.54 20.04 -49.12
N GLN A 24 -5.36 20.49 -49.56
CA GLN A 24 -4.30 20.99 -48.64
C GLN A 24 -4.38 22.50 -48.32
N THR A 25 -5.24 23.27 -48.99
CA THR A 25 -5.29 24.74 -48.83
C THR A 25 -6.64 25.29 -48.34
N ARG A 26 -7.58 24.44 -47.89
CA ARG A 26 -8.77 24.97 -47.22
C ARG A 26 -8.36 25.47 -45.84
N PRO A 27 -8.44 26.79 -45.54
CA PRO A 27 -8.09 27.28 -44.22
C PRO A 27 -9.00 26.58 -43.21
N LYS A 28 -8.42 25.73 -42.34
CA LYS A 28 -9.14 25.20 -41.18
C LYS A 28 -9.81 26.38 -40.50
N ASP A 29 -11.12 26.28 -40.28
CA ASP A 29 -11.90 27.24 -39.50
C ASP A 29 -11.06 27.65 -38.26
N PRO A 30 -10.88 28.96 -37.98
CA PRO A 30 -10.11 29.44 -36.83
C PRO A 30 -10.47 28.73 -35.53
N THR A 31 -11.75 28.36 -35.35
CA THR A 31 -12.25 27.61 -34.19
C THR A 31 -11.71 26.19 -34.12
N ALA A 32 -11.53 25.51 -35.27
CA ALA A 32 -10.94 24.18 -35.34
C ALA A 32 -9.45 24.20 -34.96
N ARG A 33 -8.71 25.25 -35.37
CA ARG A 33 -7.29 25.42 -35.00
C ARG A 33 -7.12 25.64 -33.49
N VAL A 34 -7.93 26.51 -32.89
CA VAL A 34 -7.90 26.77 -31.45
C VAL A 34 -8.22 25.49 -30.67
N ARG A 35 -9.23 24.73 -31.11
CA ARG A 35 -9.58 23.44 -30.49
C ARG A 35 -8.43 22.43 -30.59
N ASP A 36 -7.80 22.28 -31.75
CA ASP A 36 -6.68 21.34 -31.94
C ASP A 36 -5.52 21.67 -30.98
N VAL A 37 -5.22 22.96 -30.75
CA VAL A 37 -4.23 23.41 -29.77
C VAL A 37 -4.66 23.06 -28.34
N ILE A 38 -5.92 23.32 -27.97
CA ILE A 38 -6.45 22.99 -26.63
C ILE A 38 -6.36 21.48 -26.37
N VAL A 39 -6.74 20.65 -27.35
CA VAL A 39 -6.66 19.19 -27.24
C VAL A 39 -5.21 18.75 -27.03
N LEU A 40 -4.27 19.28 -27.82
CA LEU A 40 -2.85 18.93 -27.70
C LEU A 40 -2.30 19.31 -26.31
N VAL A 41 -2.59 20.53 -25.84
CA VAL A 41 -2.16 21.00 -24.53
C VAL A 41 -2.77 20.14 -23.41
N LEU A 42 -4.07 19.87 -23.48
CA LEU A 42 -4.76 19.04 -22.48
C LEU A 42 -4.15 17.62 -22.44
N LEU A 43 -3.90 17.00 -23.60
CA LEU A 43 -3.27 15.68 -23.67
C LEU A 43 -1.87 15.68 -23.07
N SER A 44 -1.03 16.65 -23.44
CA SER A 44 0.35 16.76 -22.93
C SER A 44 0.39 16.94 -21.42
N VAL A 45 -0.41 17.88 -20.88
CA VAL A 45 -0.45 18.12 -19.43
C VAL A 45 -1.03 16.91 -18.69
N THR A 46 -2.11 16.32 -19.20
CA THR A 46 -2.71 15.13 -18.58
C THR A 46 -1.74 13.96 -18.53
N ALA A 47 -0.94 13.74 -19.57
CA ALA A 47 0.08 12.70 -19.59
C ALA A 47 1.15 12.90 -18.49
N VAL A 48 1.63 14.14 -18.31
CA VAL A 48 2.60 14.46 -17.25
C VAL A 48 2.00 14.23 -15.86
N VAL A 49 0.77 14.69 -15.63
CA VAL A 49 0.10 14.51 -14.34
C VAL A 49 -0.19 13.02 -14.06
N THR A 50 -0.53 12.24 -15.10
CA THR A 50 -0.72 10.78 -15.01
C THR A 50 0.57 10.08 -14.58
N ALA A 51 1.69 10.42 -15.23
CA ALA A 51 3.00 9.87 -14.88
C ALA A 51 3.40 10.25 -13.44
N TRP A 52 3.12 11.48 -13.01
CA TRP A 52 3.35 11.92 -11.63
C TRP A 52 2.52 11.12 -10.61
N CYS A 53 1.24 10.86 -10.90
CA CYS A 53 0.40 10.02 -10.03
C CYS A 53 0.93 8.59 -9.93
N GLY A 54 1.32 7.98 -11.05
CA GLY A 54 1.96 6.66 -11.05
C GLY A 54 3.25 6.62 -10.21
N PHE A 55 4.08 7.66 -10.30
CA PHE A 55 5.28 7.78 -9.48
C PHE A 55 4.98 7.90 -7.98
N GLN A 56 4.01 8.73 -7.60
CA GLN A 56 3.59 8.87 -6.19
C GLN A 56 2.97 7.57 -5.65
N SER A 57 2.14 6.88 -6.43
CA SER A 57 1.60 5.56 -6.07
C SER A 57 2.72 4.56 -5.75
N SER A 58 3.73 4.47 -6.64
CA SER A 58 4.90 3.60 -6.44
C SER A 58 5.70 3.95 -5.18
N LYS A 59 5.90 5.24 -4.90
CA LYS A 59 6.57 5.72 -3.67
C LYS A 59 5.85 5.27 -2.40
N TRP A 60 4.53 5.48 -2.34
CA TRP A 60 3.71 5.03 -1.21
C TRP A 60 3.72 3.50 -1.08
N GLY A 61 3.66 2.76 -2.20
CA GLY A 61 3.78 1.30 -2.22
C GLY A 61 5.12 0.79 -1.70
N GLY A 62 6.22 1.49 -2.00
CA GLY A 62 7.53 1.21 -1.44
C GLY A 62 7.59 1.43 0.08
N ALA A 63 7.10 2.58 0.55
CA ALA A 63 7.05 2.89 1.99
C ALA A 63 6.16 1.90 2.77
N MET A 64 5.00 1.55 2.23
CA MET A 64 4.11 0.52 2.74
C MET A 64 4.84 -0.82 2.86
N SER A 65 5.50 -1.27 1.79
CA SER A 65 6.22 -2.55 1.78
C SER A 65 7.33 -2.62 2.83
N ILE A 66 8.08 -1.53 3.01
CA ILE A 66 9.10 -1.42 4.06
C ILE A 66 8.45 -1.55 5.44
N SER A 67 7.36 -0.82 5.68
CA SER A 67 6.67 -0.83 6.97
C SER A 67 6.05 -2.20 7.29
N PHE A 68 5.46 -2.89 6.32
CA PHE A 68 4.99 -4.27 6.48
C PHE A 68 6.12 -5.28 6.71
N SER A 69 7.26 -5.11 6.04
CA SER A 69 8.44 -5.95 6.28
C SER A 69 8.91 -5.79 7.72
N GLN A 70 9.03 -4.55 8.21
CA GLN A 70 9.40 -4.28 9.60
C GLN A 70 8.36 -4.81 10.60
N ALA A 71 7.05 -4.70 10.30
CA ALA A 71 5.99 -5.28 11.12
C ALA A 71 6.15 -6.80 11.22
N SER A 72 6.46 -7.45 10.10
CA SER A 72 6.67 -8.91 10.05
C SER A 72 7.92 -9.32 10.84
N SER A 73 9.01 -8.57 10.73
CA SER A 73 10.21 -8.78 11.57
C SER A 73 9.91 -8.65 13.06
N ALA A 74 9.12 -7.64 13.45
CA ALA A 74 8.71 -7.45 14.84
C ALA A 74 7.83 -8.60 15.36
N ARG A 75 6.90 -9.14 14.54
CA ARG A 75 6.14 -10.35 14.88
C ARG A 75 7.01 -11.58 15.08
N ILE A 76 8.05 -11.73 14.26
CA ILE A 76 9.03 -12.83 14.41
C ILE A 76 9.78 -12.69 15.74
N ALA A 77 10.22 -11.47 16.09
CA ALA A 77 10.85 -11.21 17.38
C ALA A 77 9.90 -11.52 18.55
N ALA A 78 8.64 -11.09 18.46
CA ALA A 78 7.64 -11.37 19.47
C ALA A 78 7.39 -12.87 19.67
N ALA A 79 7.28 -13.63 18.57
CA ALA A 79 7.11 -15.08 18.61
C ALA A 79 8.34 -15.79 19.20
N ARG A 80 9.56 -15.31 18.89
CA ARG A 80 10.79 -15.83 19.47
C ARG A 80 10.82 -15.62 20.99
N ASP A 81 10.51 -14.41 21.45
CA ASP A 81 10.52 -14.06 22.86
C ASP A 81 9.39 -14.77 23.63
N GLN A 82 8.22 -14.95 23.02
CA GLN A 82 7.15 -15.76 23.59
C GLN A 82 7.53 -17.24 23.67
N GLY A 83 8.29 -17.73 22.69
CA GLY A 83 8.85 -19.09 22.72
C GLY A 83 9.79 -19.29 23.91
N GLU A 84 10.67 -18.33 24.18
CA GLU A 84 11.54 -18.33 25.35
C GLU A 84 10.73 -18.31 26.67
N ALA A 85 9.72 -17.43 26.74
CA ALA A 85 8.83 -17.34 27.90
C ALA A 85 8.08 -18.66 28.17
N ASN A 86 7.55 -19.28 27.11
CA ASN A 86 6.84 -20.55 27.20
C ASN A 86 7.76 -21.70 27.59
N SER A 87 9.00 -21.72 27.08
CA SER A 87 10.01 -22.72 27.44
C SER A 87 10.38 -22.61 28.92
N ALA A 88 10.69 -21.39 29.39
CA ALA A 88 10.99 -21.13 30.79
C ALA A 88 9.82 -21.50 31.71
N ARG A 89 8.58 -21.16 31.32
CA ARG A 89 7.37 -21.53 32.07
C ARG A 89 7.17 -23.05 32.16
N GLN A 90 7.43 -23.81 31.10
CA GLN A 90 7.34 -25.27 31.15
C GLN A 90 8.36 -25.88 32.10
N ILE A 91 9.60 -25.38 32.10
CA ILE A 91 10.64 -25.80 33.06
C ILE A 91 10.18 -25.50 34.49
N ASP A 92 9.64 -24.30 34.73
CA ASP A 92 9.19 -23.88 36.07
C ASP A 92 8.00 -24.71 36.57
N VAL A 93 7.01 -24.97 35.70
CA VAL A 93 5.85 -25.83 36.02
C VAL A 93 6.30 -27.25 36.35
N SER A 94 7.34 -27.76 35.69
CA SER A 94 7.89 -29.09 35.96
C SER A 94 8.52 -29.16 37.35
N LEU A 95 9.34 -28.16 37.73
CA LEU A 95 9.92 -28.05 39.07
C LEU A 95 8.83 -27.86 40.14
N TRP A 96 7.84 -27.01 39.85
CA TRP A 96 6.70 -26.76 40.74
C TRP A 96 5.89 -28.03 41.00
N THR A 97 5.57 -28.80 39.96
CA THR A 97 4.80 -30.05 40.09
C THR A 97 5.53 -31.05 40.97
N LEU A 98 6.85 -31.21 40.78
CA LEU A 98 7.66 -32.10 41.61
C LEU A 98 7.71 -31.63 43.07
N PHE A 99 7.85 -30.33 43.30
CA PHE A 99 7.81 -29.73 44.64
C PHE A 99 6.47 -29.95 45.34
N VAL A 100 5.35 -29.71 44.65
CA VAL A 100 3.99 -29.93 45.17
C VAL A 100 3.78 -31.40 45.50
N GLN A 101 4.22 -32.32 44.63
CA GLN A 101 4.10 -33.75 44.90
C GLN A 101 4.91 -34.18 46.12
N ALA A 102 6.19 -33.77 46.22
CA ALA A 102 7.03 -34.07 47.38
C ALA A 102 6.46 -33.52 48.69
N THR A 103 5.87 -32.32 48.64
CA THR A 103 5.20 -31.71 49.79
C THR A 103 3.95 -32.49 50.19
N ALA A 104 3.14 -32.93 49.21
CA ALA A 104 1.92 -33.69 49.45
C ALA A 104 2.18 -35.10 50.01
N THR A 105 3.30 -35.74 49.63
CA THR A 105 3.69 -37.07 50.15
C THR A 105 4.51 -37.00 51.45
N GLY A 106 4.84 -35.79 51.93
CA GLY A 106 5.62 -35.59 53.15
C GLY A 106 7.13 -35.79 52.99
N ASP A 107 7.64 -35.91 51.76
CA ASP A 107 9.07 -36.03 51.47
C ASP A 107 9.77 -34.66 51.56
N LYS A 108 10.13 -34.28 52.79
CA LYS A 108 10.80 -33.01 53.08
C LYS A 108 12.17 -32.89 52.42
N GLN A 109 12.88 -34.01 52.23
CA GLN A 109 14.21 -34.00 51.62
C GLN A 109 14.11 -33.67 50.13
N LEU A 110 13.19 -34.32 49.41
CA LEU A 110 12.93 -34.00 48.01
C LEU A 110 12.37 -32.58 47.83
N ALA A 111 11.41 -32.17 48.66
CA ALA A 111 10.82 -30.82 48.57
C ALA A 111 11.89 -29.73 48.72
N SER A 112 12.75 -29.82 49.74
CA SER A 112 13.86 -28.87 49.95
C SER A 112 14.90 -28.92 48.83
N TYR A 113 15.21 -30.11 48.31
CA TYR A 113 16.15 -30.30 47.19
C TYR A 113 15.65 -29.61 45.89
N VAL A 114 14.35 -29.72 45.60
CA VAL A 114 13.72 -29.11 44.42
C VAL A 114 13.57 -27.60 44.61
N GLN A 115 13.13 -27.15 45.78
CA GLN A 115 12.99 -25.73 46.09
C GLN A 115 14.33 -24.98 45.97
N ALA A 116 15.44 -25.59 46.41
CA ALA A 116 16.79 -25.02 46.27
C ALA A 116 17.25 -24.83 44.81
N ARG A 117 16.53 -25.42 43.84
CA ARG A 117 16.78 -25.30 42.39
C ARG A 117 15.74 -24.45 41.67
N PHE A 118 14.83 -23.82 42.42
CA PHE A 118 13.92 -22.86 41.80
C PHE A 118 14.73 -21.73 41.19
N PRO A 119 14.50 -21.41 39.91
CA PRO A 119 15.08 -20.21 39.33
C PRO A 119 14.49 -18.97 40.02
N ASP A 120 15.24 -17.86 40.06
CA ASP A 120 14.86 -16.62 40.76
C ASP A 120 13.41 -16.19 40.50
N ARG A 121 12.96 -16.24 39.24
CA ARG A 121 11.58 -15.90 38.82
C ARG A 121 10.51 -16.74 39.53
N LEU A 122 10.75 -18.03 39.72
CA LEU A 122 9.85 -18.95 40.40
C LEU A 122 9.96 -18.77 41.91
N GLU A 123 11.17 -18.57 42.43
CA GLU A 123 11.39 -18.37 43.86
C GLU A 123 10.73 -17.07 44.37
N ILE A 124 10.89 -15.96 43.63
CA ILE A 124 10.25 -14.68 43.93
C ILE A 124 8.73 -14.84 43.93
N ALA A 125 8.17 -15.48 42.89
CA ALA A 125 6.74 -15.73 42.80
C ALA A 125 6.24 -16.63 43.94
N TYR A 126 7.00 -17.68 44.29
CA TYR A 126 6.67 -18.61 45.37
C TYR A 126 6.68 -17.93 46.74
N LYS A 127 7.68 -17.09 47.02
CA LYS A 127 7.75 -16.30 48.26
C LYS A 127 6.59 -15.31 48.35
N ALA A 128 6.26 -14.63 47.25
CA ALA A 128 5.11 -13.73 47.20
C ALA A 128 3.79 -14.48 47.43
N TRP A 129 3.64 -15.66 46.83
CA TRP A 129 2.47 -16.52 47.01
C TRP A 129 2.29 -16.98 48.45
N GLN A 130 3.37 -17.40 49.12
CA GLN A 130 3.36 -17.72 50.54
C GLN A 130 3.01 -16.51 51.42
N ALA A 131 3.60 -15.35 51.15
CA ALA A 131 3.35 -14.12 51.90
C ALA A 131 1.89 -13.67 51.81
N GLN A 132 1.20 -13.99 50.71
CA GLN A 132 -0.24 -13.73 50.54
C GLN A 132 -1.14 -14.81 51.15
N GLY A 133 -0.57 -15.79 51.86
CA GLY A 133 -1.31 -16.90 52.46
C GLY A 133 -1.84 -17.89 51.43
N GLN A 134 -1.18 -18.03 50.28
CA GLN A 134 -1.51 -19.03 49.24
C GLN A 134 -2.93 -18.88 48.67
N LYS A 135 -3.46 -17.64 48.63
CA LYS A 135 -4.83 -17.37 48.13
C LYS A 135 -5.02 -17.65 46.64
N ALA A 136 -3.99 -17.47 45.83
CA ALA A 136 -4.04 -17.75 44.40
C ALA A 136 -3.79 -19.25 44.15
N ASP A 137 -4.28 -19.79 43.04
CA ASP A 137 -4.16 -21.22 42.72
C ASP A 137 -2.70 -21.70 42.61
N SER A 138 -1.80 -20.81 42.18
CA SER A 138 -0.36 -21.10 42.09
C SER A 138 0.48 -19.81 42.07
N PRO A 139 1.80 -19.91 42.30
CA PRO A 139 2.72 -18.79 42.11
C PRO A 139 2.67 -18.17 40.71
N PHE A 140 2.31 -18.96 39.69
CA PHE A 140 2.26 -18.50 38.30
C PHE A 140 1.10 -17.55 37.98
N ALA A 141 0.09 -17.49 38.86
CA ALA A 141 -1.04 -16.57 38.74
C ALA A 141 -0.72 -15.15 39.24
N LEU A 142 0.41 -14.98 39.93
CA LEU A 142 0.83 -13.69 40.47
C LEU A 142 1.58 -12.87 39.43
N ALA A 143 1.40 -11.55 39.46
CA ALA A 143 2.17 -10.60 38.65
C ALA A 143 3.68 -10.60 38.97
N ALA A 144 4.05 -11.14 40.14
CA ALA A 144 5.45 -11.36 40.53
C ALA A 144 6.15 -12.41 39.65
N TYR A 145 5.39 -13.33 39.03
CA TYR A 145 5.94 -14.30 38.10
C TYR A 145 6.08 -13.67 36.72
N GLN A 146 7.32 -13.42 36.30
CA GLN A 146 7.65 -12.90 34.97
C GLN A 146 8.66 -13.83 34.29
N PRO A 147 8.22 -14.65 33.31
CA PRO A 147 9.15 -15.46 32.55
C PRO A 147 10.01 -14.57 31.63
N PRO A 148 11.27 -14.97 31.35
CA PRO A 148 12.12 -14.26 30.41
C PRO A 148 11.43 -14.15 29.05
N GLY A 149 11.64 -13.05 28.33
CA GLY A 149 11.02 -12.81 27.02
C GLY A 149 9.57 -12.32 27.06
N GLN A 150 8.79 -12.49 28.13
CA GLN A 150 7.37 -12.09 28.12
C GLN A 150 7.16 -10.59 27.88
N ALA A 151 7.93 -9.74 28.55
CA ALA A 151 7.84 -8.29 28.38
C ALA A 151 8.34 -7.84 26.99
N ALA A 152 9.42 -8.47 26.50
CA ALA A 152 9.99 -8.19 25.18
C ALA A 152 9.03 -8.60 24.07
N SER A 153 8.39 -9.78 24.20
CA SER A 153 7.36 -10.26 23.30
C SER A 153 6.19 -9.28 23.16
N VAL A 154 5.63 -8.83 24.28
CA VAL A 154 4.53 -7.86 24.29
C VAL A 154 4.96 -6.52 23.67
N ALA A 155 6.20 -6.08 23.91
CA ALA A 155 6.73 -4.85 23.32
C ALA A 155 6.89 -4.99 21.80
N ALA A 156 7.42 -6.12 21.33
CA ALA A 156 7.61 -6.42 19.91
C ALA A 156 6.28 -6.56 19.17
N ASP A 157 5.27 -7.20 19.76
CA ASP A 157 3.92 -7.29 19.19
C ASP A 157 3.28 -5.91 19.04
N ARG A 158 3.35 -5.06 20.07
CA ARG A 158 2.83 -3.68 19.98
C ARG A 158 3.54 -2.86 18.90
N ASP A 159 4.85 -3.06 18.75
CA ASP A 159 5.62 -2.41 17.71
C ASP A 159 5.24 -2.92 16.31
N ALA A 160 5.00 -4.22 16.17
CA ALA A 160 4.47 -4.80 14.94
C ALA A 160 3.11 -4.21 14.56
N ASP A 161 2.20 -4.08 15.51
CA ASP A 161 0.86 -3.53 15.26
C ASP A 161 0.90 -2.07 14.82
N ARG A 162 1.74 -1.24 15.45
CA ARG A 162 1.96 0.14 14.98
C ARG A 162 2.46 0.19 13.55
N LYS A 163 3.50 -0.60 13.23
CA LYS A 163 4.09 -0.62 11.89
C LYS A 163 3.07 -1.13 10.86
N PHE A 164 2.29 -2.14 11.21
CA PHE A 164 1.22 -2.64 10.35
C PHE A 164 0.16 -1.56 10.08
N ALA A 165 -0.26 -0.80 11.11
CA ALA A 165 -1.19 0.30 10.94
C ALA A 165 -0.63 1.42 10.04
N THR A 166 0.64 1.80 10.25
CA THR A 166 1.34 2.77 9.39
C THR A 166 1.42 2.30 7.93
N ALA A 167 1.69 1.01 7.69
CA ALA A 167 1.68 0.44 6.35
C ALA A 167 0.31 0.53 5.68
N LEU A 168 -0.78 0.32 6.43
CA LEU A 168 -2.16 0.51 5.93
C LEU A 168 -2.42 1.96 5.52
N GLU A 169 -1.98 2.93 6.32
CA GLU A 169 -2.10 4.35 5.95
C GLU A 169 -1.34 4.67 4.66
N TYR A 170 -0.14 4.11 4.49
CA TYR A 170 0.65 4.27 3.27
C TYR A 170 -0.03 3.61 2.06
N ASN A 171 -0.64 2.44 2.24
CA ASN A 171 -1.42 1.79 1.19
C ASN A 171 -2.55 2.70 0.69
N THR A 172 -3.37 3.21 1.61
CA THR A 172 -4.50 4.09 1.25
C THR A 172 -4.03 5.33 0.49
N ARG A 173 -2.89 5.92 0.88
CA ARG A 173 -2.32 7.06 0.16
C ARG A 173 -1.89 6.68 -1.26
N GLY A 174 -1.24 5.54 -1.45
CA GLY A 174 -0.88 5.03 -2.77
C GLY A 174 -2.09 4.74 -3.66
N ASP A 175 -3.13 4.14 -3.10
CA ASP A 175 -4.38 3.80 -3.81
C ASP A 175 -5.08 5.05 -4.38
N HIS A 176 -5.10 6.16 -3.64
CA HIS A 176 -5.67 7.41 -4.14
C HIS A 176 -4.96 7.91 -5.42
N TYR A 177 -3.64 7.78 -5.50
CA TYR A 177 -2.89 8.12 -6.73
C TYR A 177 -3.15 7.12 -7.87
N THR A 178 -3.36 5.85 -7.56
CA THR A 178 -3.73 4.84 -8.56
C THR A 178 -5.08 5.17 -9.19
N VAL A 179 -6.09 5.52 -8.38
CA VAL A 179 -7.41 5.94 -8.86
C VAL A 179 -7.31 7.19 -9.74
N LEU A 180 -6.49 8.18 -9.36
CA LEU A 180 -6.23 9.35 -10.19
C LEU A 180 -5.58 9.02 -11.53
N THR A 181 -4.64 8.07 -11.55
CA THR A 181 -4.01 7.60 -12.81
C THR A 181 -5.08 7.05 -13.77
N VAL A 182 -6.03 6.26 -13.27
CA VAL A 182 -7.15 5.75 -14.06
C VAL A 182 -8.07 6.88 -14.54
N LEU A 183 -8.38 7.85 -13.67
CA LEU A 183 -9.17 9.04 -14.04
C LEU A 183 -8.51 9.82 -15.18
N PHE A 184 -7.20 10.06 -15.12
CA PHE A 184 -6.49 10.78 -16.17
C PHE A 184 -6.36 9.97 -17.46
N ALA A 185 -6.29 8.64 -17.40
CA ALA A 185 -6.40 7.81 -18.60
C ALA A 185 -7.74 8.00 -19.32
N ILE A 186 -8.83 8.13 -18.57
CA ILE A 186 -10.16 8.44 -19.12
C ILE A 186 -10.18 9.84 -19.77
N VAL A 187 -9.55 10.84 -19.13
CA VAL A 187 -9.39 12.19 -19.70
C VAL A 187 -8.63 12.14 -21.02
N LEU A 188 -7.49 11.44 -21.07
CA LEU A 188 -6.68 11.27 -22.28
C LEU A 188 -7.50 10.65 -23.42
N PHE A 189 -8.27 9.60 -23.09
CA PHE A 189 -9.13 8.93 -24.06
C PHE A 189 -10.15 9.89 -24.68
N PHE A 190 -10.92 10.61 -23.85
CA PHE A 190 -11.92 11.56 -24.34
C PHE A 190 -11.31 12.72 -25.13
N ALA A 191 -10.20 13.28 -24.65
CA ALA A 191 -9.48 14.33 -25.37
C ALA A 191 -8.97 13.84 -26.74
N ALA A 192 -8.41 12.64 -26.81
CA ALA A 192 -7.86 12.05 -28.05
C ALA A 192 -8.95 11.65 -29.07
N VAL A 193 -10.12 11.22 -28.61
CA VAL A 193 -11.25 10.86 -29.48
C VAL A 193 -12.01 12.10 -29.95
N SER A 194 -12.01 13.19 -29.16
CA SER A 194 -12.81 14.39 -29.45
C SER A 194 -12.69 14.94 -30.88
N PRO A 195 -11.51 15.00 -31.56
CA PRO A 195 -11.41 15.56 -32.90
C PRO A 195 -12.01 14.65 -33.99
N ARG A 196 -12.19 13.35 -33.70
CA ARG A 196 -12.66 12.35 -34.68
C ARG A 196 -14.18 12.38 -34.90
N LEU A 197 -14.93 13.11 -34.09
CA LEU A 197 -16.38 13.17 -34.20
C LEU A 197 -16.82 14.08 -35.35
N ALA A 198 -17.83 13.65 -36.10
CA ALA A 198 -18.29 14.37 -37.30
C ALA A 198 -18.97 15.72 -37.01
N ARG A 199 -19.53 15.92 -35.80
CA ARG A 199 -20.31 17.11 -35.44
C ARG A 199 -19.51 18.04 -34.50
N PRO A 200 -19.34 19.34 -34.83
CA PRO A 200 -18.53 20.27 -34.04
C PRO A 200 -19.05 20.45 -32.60
N LEU A 201 -20.37 20.41 -32.41
CA LEU A 201 -20.99 20.48 -31.08
C LEU A 201 -20.54 19.30 -30.20
N THR A 202 -20.52 18.09 -30.74
CA THR A 202 -20.14 16.90 -29.98
C THR A 202 -18.64 16.86 -29.66
N GLN A 203 -17.81 17.43 -30.56
CA GLN A 203 -16.37 17.62 -30.30
C GLN A 203 -16.15 18.54 -29.09
N TRP A 204 -16.84 19.69 -29.06
CA TRP A 204 -16.77 20.63 -27.93
C TRP A 204 -17.35 20.05 -26.64
N LEU A 205 -18.44 19.30 -26.70
CA LEU A 205 -19.05 18.67 -25.52
C LEU A 205 -18.09 17.64 -24.88
N MET A 206 -17.47 16.78 -25.70
CA MET A 206 -16.46 15.84 -25.21
C MET A 206 -15.23 16.55 -24.62
N LEU A 207 -14.75 17.60 -25.28
CA LEU A 207 -13.61 18.36 -24.81
C LEU A 207 -13.92 19.07 -23.48
N ALA A 208 -15.10 19.68 -23.35
CA ALA A 208 -15.56 20.29 -22.11
C ALA A 208 -15.69 19.25 -20.97
N PHE A 209 -16.21 18.07 -21.28
CA PHE A 209 -16.31 16.97 -20.32
C PHE A 209 -14.92 16.46 -19.86
N ALA A 210 -14.00 16.25 -20.80
CA ALA A 210 -12.63 15.86 -20.50
C ALA A 210 -11.92 16.91 -19.64
N LEU A 211 -12.11 18.20 -19.96
CA LEU A 211 -11.57 19.31 -19.18
C LEU A 211 -12.16 19.36 -17.76
N ALA A 212 -13.47 19.15 -17.60
CA ALA A 212 -14.11 19.12 -16.29
C ALA A 212 -13.56 17.98 -15.42
N LEU A 213 -13.41 16.77 -15.99
CA LEU A 213 -12.79 15.63 -15.30
C LEU A 213 -11.32 15.90 -14.95
N PHE A 214 -10.57 16.51 -15.86
CA PHE A 214 -9.17 16.88 -15.63
C PHE A 214 -9.05 17.84 -14.44
N LEU A 215 -9.86 18.91 -14.41
CA LEU A 215 -9.86 19.89 -13.33
C LEU A 215 -10.26 19.25 -11.99
N ALA A 216 -11.29 18.42 -11.98
CA ALA A 216 -11.68 17.67 -10.78
C ALA A 216 -10.54 16.78 -10.27
N GLY A 217 -9.88 16.04 -11.18
CA GLY A 217 -8.73 15.19 -10.86
C GLY A 217 -7.55 15.97 -10.29
N VAL A 218 -7.22 17.13 -10.88
CA VAL A 218 -6.13 18.00 -10.40
C VAL A 218 -6.45 18.59 -9.03
N ILE A 219 -7.69 19.02 -8.78
CA ILE A 219 -8.13 19.51 -7.48
C ILE A 219 -7.97 18.41 -6.42
N ILE A 220 -8.45 17.20 -6.71
CA ILE A 220 -8.29 16.05 -5.79
C ILE A 220 -6.80 15.77 -5.57
N ALA A 221 -6.00 15.69 -6.62
CA ALA A 221 -4.56 15.45 -6.53
C ALA A 221 -3.83 16.49 -5.66
N ALA A 222 -4.23 17.76 -5.75
CA ALA A 222 -3.68 18.85 -4.95
C ALA A 222 -4.05 18.76 -3.46
N THR A 223 -5.13 18.06 -3.11
CA THR A 223 -5.52 17.80 -1.71
C THR A 223 -4.87 16.56 -1.11
N LEU A 224 -4.24 15.70 -1.92
CA LEU A 224 -3.61 14.47 -1.44
C LEU A 224 -2.22 14.71 -0.84
N PRO A 225 -1.86 13.98 0.23
CA PRO A 225 -0.54 14.08 0.84
C PRO A 225 0.54 13.54 -0.11
N ILE A 226 1.52 14.38 -0.44
CA ILE A 226 2.69 14.02 -1.25
C ILE A 226 3.81 13.45 -0.38
N LEU A 227 4.50 12.40 -0.87
CA LEU A 227 5.69 11.89 -0.20
C LEU A 227 6.94 12.57 -0.79
N ILE A 228 7.45 13.55 -0.05
CA ILE A 228 8.75 14.18 -0.30
C ILE A 228 9.80 13.27 0.35
N SER A 229 10.76 12.80 -0.45
CA SER A 229 11.82 11.88 -0.02
C SER A 229 12.73 12.52 1.03
#